data_AF-A0A9E1XEX6-F1
#
_entry.id   AF-A0A9E1XEX6-F1
#
_cell.length_a   1.000
_cell.length_b   1.000
_cell.length_c   1.000
_cell.angle_alpha   90.00
_cell.angle_beta   90.00
_cell.angle_gamma   90.00
#
_symmetry.space_group_name_H-M   'P 1'
#
loop_
_entity.id
_entity.type
_entity.pdbx_description
1 polymer ?
#
loop_
_entity_poly.entity_id
_entity_poly.type
_entity_poly.pdbx_seq_one_letter_code
_entity_poly.pdbx_strand_id
1 'polypeptide(L)'
;MVALSTAQHQLLDPSQHVITATDQQVVQTLSDFLPNRIIDIHTHLYSLTNSQKTPTTVEADGMTLRSTMNHWLEQRVEQYLSFPFPLKDLPFAAANEHIFQESHKHDFVHGLMIIGPTDDPDQVRETVQQYSFRGFKCYHHYASRSNTFEADIEEFLPDWAWEIADQQNLIIMLHLVKAQALSDPNNLSYLQDRLSRFKNAKLVLAHCARGFAAKNTMEGLNVVRQFENVFFDSSAVCEPTSMEAIIRATGITRLMYGSDYPVSQVRGKAISLANGFKWLNQSSSTGQDSSFGEFTLVGIESLLALQVATQLCSLKDSDLEYIFYKNAFHLLGLGASYESKNNLEQYELAKTMIPGGTQLLSKKPELMAPSYWPAYYTQATGCEIVDNSGNRFLDMASNAVLSCLLGYADPDVNKAVLRRVQLGSMSSLSNYDEVRLAERLLEIHPWAQMVRYARTGG
;
A
#
# COMPACT_ATOMS: atom_id res chain seq x y z
N MET A 1 20.95 -23.73 11.66
CA MET A 1 21.99 -23.29 10.70
C MET A 1 21.37 -23.31 9.31
N VAL A 2 21.69 -22.34 8.47
CA VAL A 2 21.13 -22.21 7.10
C VAL A 2 22.28 -22.18 6.09
N ALA A 3 22.12 -22.81 4.93
CA ALA A 3 23.10 -22.76 3.86
C ALA A 3 22.82 -21.56 2.95
N LEU A 4 23.62 -20.50 3.07
CA LEU A 4 23.50 -19.31 2.22
C LEU A 4 24.37 -19.47 0.95
N SER A 5 23.81 -19.16 -0.21
CA SER A 5 24.60 -18.94 -1.43
C SER A 5 25.43 -17.65 -1.33
N THR A 6 26.46 -17.49 -2.17
CA THR A 6 27.28 -16.26 -2.20
C THR A 6 26.43 -15.01 -2.42
N ALA A 7 25.46 -15.06 -3.34
CA ALA A 7 24.55 -13.95 -3.61
C ALA A 7 23.64 -13.62 -2.41
N GLN A 8 23.14 -14.64 -1.71
CA GLN A 8 22.35 -14.44 -0.49
C GLN A 8 23.20 -13.85 0.63
N HIS A 9 24.43 -14.31 0.81
CA HIS A 9 25.33 -13.72 1.80
C HIS A 9 25.62 -12.24 1.49
N GLN A 10 25.87 -11.88 0.23
CA GLN A 10 26.09 -10.49 -0.17
C GLN A 10 24.86 -9.60 0.05
N LEU A 11 23.65 -10.12 -0.20
CA LEU A 11 22.40 -9.40 0.05
C LEU A 11 22.16 -9.17 1.55
N LEU A 12 22.36 -10.22 2.35
CA LEU A 12 21.97 -10.24 3.76
C LEU A 12 23.02 -9.62 4.67
N ASP A 13 24.28 -9.52 4.26
CA ASP A 13 25.35 -8.96 5.09
C ASP A 13 25.30 -7.42 5.07
N PRO A 14 24.93 -6.75 6.19
CA PRO A 14 24.81 -5.30 6.22
C PRO A 14 26.13 -4.56 5.97
N SER A 15 27.27 -5.22 6.16
CA SER A 15 28.58 -4.64 5.83
C SER A 15 28.78 -4.42 4.33
N GLN A 16 27.96 -5.07 3.49
CA GLN A 16 27.98 -4.93 2.04
C GLN A 16 27.06 -3.79 1.55
N HIS A 17 26.25 -3.19 2.43
CA HIS A 17 25.31 -2.11 2.09
C HIS A 17 26.06 -0.77 2.01
N VAL A 18 26.76 -0.55 0.90
CA VAL A 18 27.56 0.66 0.66
C VAL A 18 26.70 1.73 -0.01
N ILE A 19 26.84 2.97 0.45
CA ILE A 19 26.18 4.16 -0.12
C ILE A 19 27.22 5.02 -0.82
N THR A 20 26.93 5.41 -2.06
CA THR A 20 27.83 6.22 -2.89
C THR A 20 27.46 7.71 -2.84
N ALA A 21 28.36 8.54 -3.35
CA ALA A 21 28.07 9.97 -3.55
C ALA A 21 26.88 10.19 -4.51
N THR A 22 26.75 9.34 -5.54
CA THR A 22 25.61 9.38 -6.47
C THR A 22 24.30 9.11 -5.73
N ASP A 23 24.25 8.10 -4.86
CA ASP A 23 23.06 7.81 -4.06
C ASP A 23 22.66 9.02 -3.20
N GLN A 24 23.63 9.65 -2.52
CA GLN A 24 23.39 10.83 -1.67
C GLN A 24 22.86 12.03 -2.48
N GLN A 25 23.37 12.26 -3.68
CA GLN A 25 22.89 13.32 -4.56
C GLN A 25 21.43 13.08 -4.98
N VAL A 26 21.07 11.85 -5.31
CA VAL A 26 19.69 11.50 -5.68
C VAL A 26 18.76 11.65 -4.48
N VAL A 27 19.16 11.18 -3.29
CA VAL A 27 18.38 11.33 -2.06
C VAL A 27 18.07 12.79 -1.75
N GLN A 28 19.02 13.71 -1.96
CA GLN A 28 18.78 15.14 -1.76
C GLN A 28 17.62 15.67 -2.62
N THR A 29 17.40 15.12 -3.82
CA THR A 29 16.26 15.50 -4.69
C THR A 29 14.91 15.01 -4.19
N LEU A 30 14.89 14.06 -3.23
CA LEU A 30 13.68 13.50 -2.63
C LEU A 30 13.29 14.22 -1.34
N SER A 31 14.10 15.14 -0.81
CA SER A 31 13.88 15.73 0.52
C SER A 31 12.54 16.47 0.64
N ASP A 32 12.13 17.21 -0.41
CA ASP A 32 10.83 17.90 -0.45
C ASP A 32 9.64 16.94 -0.66
N PHE A 33 9.90 15.72 -1.15
CA PHE A 33 8.88 14.70 -1.36
C PHE A 33 8.65 13.85 -0.10
N LEU A 34 9.67 13.65 0.71
CA LEU A 34 9.57 12.82 1.91
C LEU A 34 8.89 13.61 3.05
N PRO A 35 7.80 13.07 3.63
CA PRO A 35 7.20 13.68 4.82
C PRO A 35 8.13 13.60 6.02
N ASN A 36 7.79 14.32 7.09
CA ASN A 36 8.61 14.35 8.30
C ASN A 36 8.55 13.04 9.11
N ARG A 37 7.50 12.24 8.91
CA ARG A 37 7.22 11.03 9.65
C ARG A 37 6.93 9.90 8.67
N ILE A 38 7.61 8.77 8.86
CA ILE A 38 7.49 7.59 8.01
C ILE A 38 7.30 6.36 8.90
N ILE A 39 6.42 5.46 8.49
CA ILE A 39 6.36 4.09 8.97
C ILE A 39 6.69 3.19 7.80
N ASP A 40 7.74 2.37 7.95
CA ASP A 40 8.12 1.39 6.93
C ASP A 40 7.44 0.06 7.23
N ILE A 41 6.47 -0.34 6.39
CA ILE A 41 5.67 -1.54 6.66
C ILE A 41 6.25 -2.84 6.11
N HIS A 42 7.44 -2.81 5.51
CA HIS A 42 8.01 -3.99 4.85
C HIS A 42 9.51 -4.06 5.07
N THR A 43 9.92 -4.73 6.16
CA THR A 43 11.33 -4.93 6.48
C THR A 43 11.61 -6.34 6.98
N HIS A 44 12.85 -6.78 6.80
CA HIS A 44 13.31 -8.07 7.26
C HIS A 44 14.38 -7.95 8.32
N LEU A 45 14.15 -8.60 9.45
CA LEU A 45 15.16 -8.82 10.50
C LEU A 45 15.51 -10.31 10.55
N TYR A 46 16.76 -10.61 10.87
CA TYR A 46 17.27 -11.97 10.83
C TYR A 46 18.58 -12.10 11.61
N SER A 47 18.80 -13.25 12.23
CA SER A 47 20.11 -13.69 12.74
C SER A 47 20.38 -15.10 12.20
N LEU A 48 21.31 -15.21 11.26
CA LEU A 48 21.52 -16.40 10.43
C LEU A 48 22.96 -16.87 10.54
N THR A 49 23.16 -18.05 11.13
CA THR A 49 24.47 -18.72 11.12
C THR A 49 24.62 -19.56 9.85
N ASN A 50 25.56 -19.15 8.98
CA ASN A 50 25.88 -19.84 7.74
C ASN A 50 26.66 -21.14 8.02
N SER A 51 26.21 -22.26 7.46
CA SER A 51 26.83 -23.58 7.67
C SER A 51 28.03 -23.88 6.77
N GLN A 52 28.42 -23.00 5.84
CA GLN A 52 29.50 -23.29 4.88
C GLN A 52 30.90 -22.97 5.43
N LYS A 53 31.83 -23.95 5.35
CA LYS A 53 33.30 -23.98 5.60
C LYS A 53 33.87 -23.28 6.85
N THR A 54 33.39 -22.09 7.22
CA THR A 54 33.66 -21.37 8.47
C THR A 54 32.35 -20.69 8.90
N PRO A 55 31.77 -20.99 10.09
CA PRO A 55 30.52 -20.39 10.50
C PRO A 55 30.65 -18.87 10.62
N THR A 56 29.96 -18.14 9.75
CA THR A 56 29.75 -16.69 9.87
C THR A 56 28.29 -16.44 10.21
N THR A 57 28.05 -15.57 11.18
CA THR A 57 26.68 -15.09 11.48
C THR A 57 26.46 -13.80 10.71
N VAL A 58 25.40 -13.78 9.92
CA VAL A 58 24.89 -12.58 9.25
C VAL A 58 23.64 -12.17 9.99
N GLU A 59 23.62 -10.94 10.50
CA GLU A 59 22.56 -10.45 11.36
C GLU A 59 22.15 -9.04 10.96
N ALA A 60 20.83 -8.79 10.96
CA ALA A 60 20.25 -7.47 10.89
C ALA A 60 19.19 -7.36 11.99
N ASP A 61 19.54 -6.66 13.06
CA ASP A 61 18.67 -6.31 14.17
C ASP A 61 17.97 -4.95 13.94
N GLY A 62 17.10 -4.53 14.86
CA GLY A 62 16.32 -3.29 14.70
C GLY A 62 17.21 -2.03 14.62
N MET A 63 18.36 -2.02 15.29
CA MET A 63 19.30 -0.90 15.24
C MET A 63 20.10 -0.87 13.94
N THR A 64 20.53 -2.03 13.44
CA THR A 64 21.15 -2.19 12.13
C THR A 64 20.21 -1.68 11.05
N LEU A 65 18.96 -2.17 11.01
CA LEU A 65 17.92 -1.68 10.10
C LEU A 65 17.80 -0.15 10.18
N ARG A 66 17.56 0.40 11.37
CA ARG A 66 17.39 1.85 11.56
C ARG A 66 18.60 2.64 11.06
N SER A 67 19.82 2.22 11.43
CA SER A 67 21.04 2.89 11.01
C SER A 67 21.24 2.85 9.50
N THR A 68 20.97 1.71 8.85
CA THR A 68 21.09 1.56 7.40
C THR A 68 20.08 2.45 6.67
N MET A 69 18.82 2.44 7.10
CA MET A 69 17.74 3.21 6.48
C MET A 69 17.91 4.72 6.67
N ASN A 70 18.49 5.15 7.79
CA ASN A 70 18.74 6.58 8.07
C ASN A 70 19.64 7.27 7.06
N HIS A 71 20.45 6.54 6.30
CA HIS A 71 21.33 7.16 5.32
C HIS A 71 20.59 7.77 4.12
N TRP A 72 19.36 7.32 3.82
CA TRP A 72 18.57 7.83 2.69
C TRP A 72 17.13 8.19 3.05
N LEU A 73 16.72 7.98 4.31
CA LEU A 73 15.45 8.47 4.88
C LEU A 73 15.65 9.50 6.00
N GLU A 74 16.88 9.99 6.23
CA GLU A 74 17.19 11.15 7.08
C GLU A 74 16.57 11.11 8.50
N GLN A 75 16.51 9.95 9.14
CA GLN A 75 15.88 9.76 10.47
C GLN A 75 14.36 10.00 10.54
N ARG A 76 13.68 10.06 9.39
CA ARG A 76 12.22 10.27 9.30
C ARG A 76 11.41 9.02 9.65
N VAL A 77 12.03 7.83 9.66
CA VAL A 77 11.34 6.57 9.97
C VAL A 77 11.19 6.40 11.48
N GLU A 78 9.96 6.45 11.95
CA GLU A 78 9.63 6.32 13.37
C GLU A 78 9.42 4.87 13.79
N GLN A 79 8.78 4.08 12.93
CA GLN A 79 8.30 2.73 13.22
C GLN A 79 8.56 1.80 12.03
N TYR A 80 8.76 0.51 12.32
CA TYR A 80 9.00 -0.53 11.34
C TYR A 80 8.06 -1.71 11.58
N LEU A 81 7.43 -2.24 10.53
CA LEU A 81 6.85 -3.57 10.53
C LEU A 81 7.87 -4.54 9.96
N SER A 82 8.31 -5.49 10.78
CA SER A 82 9.40 -6.39 10.50
C SER A 82 8.98 -7.85 10.60
N PHE A 83 9.57 -8.70 9.77
CA PHE A 83 9.32 -10.14 9.78
C PHE A 83 10.53 -10.90 9.25
N PRO A 84 10.64 -12.22 9.49
CA PRO A 84 11.81 -12.96 9.05
C PRO A 84 12.03 -12.90 7.54
N PHE A 85 13.29 -12.91 7.11
CA PHE A 85 13.63 -13.08 5.69
C PHE A 85 13.32 -14.53 5.24
N PRO A 86 12.43 -14.75 4.26
CA PRO A 86 11.85 -16.07 3.99
C PRO A 86 12.78 -17.00 3.19
N LEU A 87 13.79 -17.55 3.88
CA LEU A 87 14.66 -18.60 3.31
C LEU A 87 13.95 -19.95 3.24
N LYS A 88 14.34 -20.78 2.27
CA LYS A 88 13.73 -22.11 2.04
C LYS A 88 13.80 -23.01 3.26
N ASP A 89 14.97 -23.08 3.91
CA ASP A 89 15.22 -23.93 5.08
C ASP A 89 15.26 -23.12 6.38
N LEU A 90 14.42 -22.08 6.48
CA LEU A 90 14.37 -21.19 7.64
C LEU A 90 13.78 -21.91 8.86
N PRO A 91 14.47 -21.94 10.03
CA PRO A 91 13.89 -22.46 11.25
C PRO A 91 12.91 -21.45 11.86
N PHE A 92 11.59 -21.64 11.64
CA PHE A 92 10.56 -20.67 12.03
C PHE A 92 10.55 -20.31 13.49
N ALA A 93 10.68 -21.27 14.40
CA ALA A 93 10.70 -20.99 15.84
C ALA A 93 11.81 -20.00 16.21
N ALA A 94 13.04 -20.25 15.76
CA ALA A 94 14.17 -19.35 16.03
C ALA A 94 14.03 -18.00 15.31
N ALA A 95 13.47 -17.99 14.10
CA ALA A 95 13.26 -16.78 13.32
C ALA A 95 12.18 -15.88 13.95
N ASN A 96 11.06 -16.45 14.38
CA ASN A 96 9.99 -15.75 15.08
C ASN A 96 10.45 -15.26 16.45
N GLU A 97 11.22 -16.08 17.19
CA GLU A 97 11.83 -15.66 18.46
C GLU A 97 12.69 -14.41 18.28
N HIS A 98 13.52 -14.36 17.22
CA HIS A 98 14.35 -13.19 16.95
C HIS A 98 13.51 -11.92 16.71
N ILE A 99 12.43 -12.00 15.92
CA ILE A 99 11.53 -10.84 15.73
C ILE A 99 10.88 -10.42 17.04
N PHE A 100 10.44 -11.37 17.86
CA PHE A 100 9.85 -11.10 19.16
C PHE A 100 10.82 -10.39 20.10
N GLN A 101 12.08 -10.84 20.16
CA GLN A 101 13.12 -10.21 20.97
C GLN A 101 13.39 -8.78 20.50
N GLU A 102 13.49 -8.54 19.19
CA GLU A 102 13.68 -7.20 18.65
C GLU A 102 12.47 -6.28 18.89
N SER A 103 11.24 -6.78 18.75
CA SER A 103 10.02 -5.99 19.04
C SER A 103 9.82 -5.73 20.54
N HIS A 104 10.38 -6.56 21.43
CA HIS A 104 10.35 -6.33 22.87
C HIS A 104 11.45 -5.37 23.34
N LYS A 105 12.60 -5.41 22.68
CA LYS A 105 13.75 -4.56 22.97
C LYS A 105 13.56 -3.14 22.41
N HIS A 106 12.81 -3.01 21.32
CA HIS A 106 12.65 -1.76 20.60
C HIS A 106 11.17 -1.45 20.32
N ASP A 107 10.64 -0.43 21.00
CA ASP A 107 9.25 0.04 20.83
C ASP A 107 8.92 0.46 19.39
N PHE A 108 9.94 0.70 18.56
CA PHE A 108 9.80 1.08 17.17
C PHE A 108 9.72 -0.10 16.18
N VAL A 109 9.80 -1.34 16.67
CA VAL A 109 9.72 -2.56 15.86
C VAL A 109 8.42 -3.29 16.18
N HIS A 110 7.63 -3.54 15.16
CA HIS A 110 6.44 -4.40 15.24
C HIS A 110 6.68 -5.67 14.43
N GLY A 111 6.32 -6.83 14.97
CA GLY A 111 6.58 -8.11 14.32
C GLY A 111 5.40 -8.68 13.55
N LEU A 112 5.66 -9.34 12.41
CA LEU A 112 4.79 -10.42 11.90
C LEU A 112 5.47 -11.78 12.11
N MET A 113 4.67 -12.76 12.47
CA MET A 113 5.08 -14.15 12.60
C MET A 113 5.20 -14.80 11.21
N ILE A 114 6.35 -15.40 10.87
CA ILE A 114 6.41 -16.27 9.71
C ILE A 114 5.73 -17.60 10.03
N ILE A 115 4.87 -18.04 9.10
CA ILE A 115 4.09 -19.28 9.24
C ILE A 115 4.23 -20.14 7.97
N GLY A 116 4.00 -21.44 8.11
CA GLY A 116 3.99 -22.43 7.05
C GLY A 116 2.68 -23.21 7.00
N PRO A 117 2.40 -23.88 5.87
CA PRO A 117 1.11 -24.55 5.65
C PRO A 117 0.87 -25.75 6.59
N THR A 118 1.92 -26.31 7.18
CA THR A 118 1.87 -27.49 8.06
C THR A 118 2.02 -27.16 9.55
N ASP A 119 2.08 -25.87 9.91
CA ASP A 119 2.16 -25.46 11.31
C ASP A 119 0.87 -25.83 12.05
N ASP A 120 0.99 -26.08 13.36
CA ASP A 120 -0.14 -26.36 14.24
C ASP A 120 -0.93 -25.05 14.51
N PRO A 121 -2.20 -24.93 14.05
CA PRO A 121 -2.98 -23.70 14.20
C PRO A 121 -3.18 -23.26 15.65
N ASP A 122 -3.22 -24.19 16.60
CA ASP A 122 -3.40 -23.87 18.01
C ASP A 122 -2.13 -23.22 18.59
N GLN A 123 -0.96 -23.78 18.27
CA GLN A 123 0.33 -23.20 18.65
C GLN A 123 0.57 -21.83 18.00
N VAL A 124 0.17 -21.67 16.72
CA VAL A 124 0.26 -20.38 16.03
C VAL A 124 -0.63 -19.34 16.72
N ARG A 125 -1.87 -19.72 17.09
CA ARG A 125 -2.82 -18.85 17.78
C ARG A 125 -2.29 -18.39 19.14
N GLU A 126 -1.66 -19.29 19.90
CA GLU A 126 -1.06 -18.95 21.19
C GLU A 126 0.17 -18.06 21.01
N THR A 127 1.06 -18.39 20.07
CA THR A 127 2.31 -17.67 19.84
C THR A 127 2.05 -16.23 19.38
N VAL A 128 1.14 -16.02 18.42
CA VAL A 128 0.85 -14.68 17.90
C VAL A 128 0.34 -13.73 19.00
N GLN A 129 -0.45 -14.25 19.94
CA GLN A 129 -0.95 -13.50 21.10
C GLN A 129 0.16 -13.27 22.13
N GLN A 130 0.88 -14.33 22.52
CA GLN A 130 1.94 -14.25 23.51
C GLN A 130 3.02 -13.25 23.10
N TYR A 131 3.39 -13.26 21.81
CA TYR A 131 4.45 -12.41 21.27
C TYR A 131 3.93 -11.04 20.82
N SER A 132 2.62 -10.80 20.94
CA SER A 132 1.97 -9.55 20.50
C SER A 132 2.28 -9.20 19.04
N PHE A 133 2.40 -10.22 18.18
CA PHE A 133 2.63 -10.01 16.76
C PHE A 133 1.40 -9.35 16.11
N ARG A 134 1.65 -8.49 15.12
CA ARG A 134 0.61 -7.78 14.37
C ARG A 134 -0.03 -8.63 13.26
N GLY A 135 0.48 -9.84 13.05
CA GLY A 135 -0.08 -10.82 12.14
C GLY A 135 0.96 -11.75 11.53
N PHE A 136 0.75 -12.13 10.27
CA PHE A 136 1.44 -13.23 9.62
C PHE A 136 2.22 -12.79 8.37
N LYS A 137 3.39 -13.40 8.19
CA LYS A 137 4.11 -13.48 6.92
C LYS A 137 3.97 -14.91 6.39
N CYS A 138 3.45 -15.04 5.17
CA CYS A 138 3.45 -16.29 4.42
C CYS A 138 4.37 -16.14 3.20
N TYR A 139 4.90 -17.25 2.69
CA TYR A 139 5.78 -17.22 1.52
C TYR A 139 5.77 -18.53 0.74
N HIS A 140 5.81 -18.41 -0.59
CA HIS A 140 5.67 -19.54 -1.51
C HIS A 140 6.76 -20.62 -1.37
N HIS A 141 7.94 -20.29 -0.81
CA HIS A 141 9.00 -21.28 -0.55
C HIS A 141 8.53 -22.47 0.29
N TYR A 142 7.47 -22.28 1.08
CA TYR A 142 6.94 -23.28 2.00
C TYR A 142 5.80 -24.11 1.39
N ALA A 143 5.41 -23.86 0.14
CA ALA A 143 4.54 -24.75 -0.60
C ALA A 143 5.22 -26.11 -0.83
N SER A 144 4.44 -27.19 -0.83
CA SER A 144 4.96 -28.56 -0.96
C SER A 144 5.49 -28.90 -2.37
N ARG A 145 5.22 -28.06 -3.38
CA ARG A 145 5.62 -28.27 -4.76
C ARG A 145 7.05 -27.81 -5.05
N SER A 146 7.66 -28.40 -6.08
CA SER A 146 9.03 -28.07 -6.49
C SER A 146 9.18 -26.69 -7.12
N ASN A 147 8.30 -26.35 -8.08
CA ASN A 147 8.26 -25.02 -8.68
C ASN A 147 7.32 -24.11 -7.89
N THR A 148 7.83 -23.52 -6.82
CA THR A 148 7.04 -22.67 -5.93
C THR A 148 6.56 -21.37 -6.58
N PHE A 149 7.17 -20.94 -7.69
CA PHE A 149 6.68 -19.77 -8.43
C PHE A 149 5.36 -20.03 -9.15
N GLU A 150 4.94 -21.28 -9.30
CA GLU A 150 3.64 -21.64 -9.85
C GLU A 150 2.64 -22.05 -8.76
N ALA A 151 2.98 -21.88 -7.47
CA ALA A 151 2.12 -22.28 -6.36
C ALA A 151 0.79 -21.51 -6.35
N ASP A 152 -0.29 -22.22 -6.03
CA ASP A 152 -1.57 -21.64 -5.66
C ASP A 152 -1.48 -21.07 -4.23
N ILE A 153 -2.22 -20.01 -3.95
CA ILE A 153 -2.09 -19.28 -2.66
C ILE A 153 -2.43 -20.21 -1.47
N GLU A 154 -3.43 -21.09 -1.62
CA GLU A 154 -3.80 -22.07 -0.59
C GLU A 154 -2.67 -23.02 -0.14
N GLU A 155 -1.64 -23.22 -0.98
CA GLU A 155 -0.56 -24.15 -0.65
C GLU A 155 0.44 -23.60 0.36
N PHE A 156 0.46 -22.28 0.55
CA PHE A 156 1.36 -21.62 1.49
C PHE A 156 0.66 -20.59 2.38
N LEU A 157 -0.64 -20.33 2.16
CA LEU A 157 -1.52 -19.57 3.03
C LEU A 157 -2.81 -20.39 3.28
N PRO A 158 -2.81 -21.27 4.31
CA PRO A 158 -3.94 -22.14 4.61
C PRO A 158 -5.11 -21.39 5.27
N ASP A 159 -6.31 -21.97 5.21
CA ASP A 159 -7.55 -21.34 5.73
C ASP A 159 -7.51 -21.02 7.22
N TRP A 160 -6.85 -21.86 8.02
CA TRP A 160 -6.71 -21.61 9.45
C TRP A 160 -5.97 -20.29 9.74
N ALA A 161 -5.07 -19.85 8.86
CA ALA A 161 -4.35 -18.59 9.03
C ALA A 161 -5.28 -17.39 8.82
N TRP A 162 -6.18 -17.49 7.84
CA TRP A 162 -7.26 -16.51 7.63
C TRP A 162 -8.23 -16.46 8.80
N GLU A 163 -8.63 -17.61 9.33
CA GLU A 163 -9.53 -17.69 10.48
C GLU A 163 -8.94 -17.03 11.72
N ILE A 164 -7.66 -17.29 12.04
CA ILE A 164 -6.97 -16.64 13.16
C ILE A 164 -6.84 -15.14 12.90
N ALA A 165 -6.46 -14.74 11.67
CA ALA A 165 -6.30 -13.34 11.33
C ALA A 165 -7.62 -12.56 11.42
N ASP A 166 -8.73 -13.16 11.02
CA ASP A 166 -10.06 -12.55 11.12
C ASP A 166 -10.50 -12.40 12.58
N GLN A 167 -10.38 -13.46 13.37
CA GLN A 167 -10.78 -13.44 14.78
C GLN A 167 -9.99 -12.42 15.62
N GLN A 168 -8.73 -12.16 15.24
CA GLN A 168 -7.82 -11.32 16.00
C GLN A 168 -7.48 -9.99 15.32
N ASN A 169 -8.14 -9.63 14.21
CA ASN A 169 -7.91 -8.40 13.45
C ASN A 169 -6.44 -8.22 12.98
N LEU A 170 -5.80 -9.33 12.59
CA LEU A 170 -4.38 -9.37 12.23
C LEU A 170 -4.12 -9.06 10.76
N ILE A 171 -2.87 -8.68 10.49
CA ILE A 171 -2.33 -8.45 9.15
C ILE A 171 -1.92 -9.80 8.52
N ILE A 172 -2.15 -9.96 7.22
CA ILE A 172 -1.52 -11.01 6.40
C ILE A 172 -0.68 -10.33 5.35
N MET A 173 0.64 -10.46 5.42
CA MET A 173 1.57 -9.97 4.40
C MET A 173 1.79 -11.05 3.34
N LEU A 174 1.17 -10.87 2.17
CA LEU A 174 1.14 -11.86 1.09
C LEU A 174 2.03 -11.46 -0.08
N HIS A 175 2.96 -12.33 -0.44
CA HIS A 175 3.75 -12.22 -1.68
C HIS A 175 3.14 -13.12 -2.76
N LEU A 176 2.59 -12.53 -3.82
CA LEU A 176 1.98 -13.27 -4.93
C LEU A 176 3.03 -13.94 -5.83
N VAL A 177 2.67 -15.08 -6.42
CA VAL A 177 3.47 -15.80 -7.42
C VAL A 177 2.66 -15.98 -8.72
N LYS A 178 3.11 -16.86 -9.63
CA LYS A 178 2.63 -17.09 -11.02
C LYS A 178 2.95 -15.96 -11.96
N ALA A 179 3.14 -16.22 -13.25
CA ALA A 179 3.57 -15.19 -14.21
C ALA A 179 2.70 -13.91 -14.20
N GLN A 180 1.39 -14.03 -14.00
CA GLN A 180 0.44 -12.92 -14.01
C GLN A 180 0.18 -12.29 -12.63
N ALA A 181 0.74 -12.80 -11.53
CA ALA A 181 0.56 -12.23 -10.19
C ALA A 181 -0.91 -11.90 -9.86
N LEU A 182 -1.23 -10.62 -9.61
CA LEU A 182 -2.58 -10.20 -9.27
C LEU A 182 -3.60 -10.46 -10.37
N SER A 183 -3.22 -10.43 -11.66
CA SER A 183 -4.17 -10.71 -12.76
C SER A 183 -4.32 -12.19 -13.09
N ASP A 184 -3.60 -13.08 -12.40
CA ASP A 184 -3.80 -14.52 -12.55
C ASP A 184 -5.22 -14.93 -12.11
N PRO A 185 -5.99 -15.64 -12.94
CA PRO A 185 -7.38 -15.98 -12.63
C PRO A 185 -7.56 -16.78 -11.34
N ASN A 186 -6.62 -17.68 -11.00
CA ASN A 186 -6.72 -18.47 -9.78
C ASN A 186 -6.41 -17.60 -8.56
N ASN A 187 -5.40 -16.72 -8.65
CA ASN A 187 -5.13 -15.76 -7.58
C ASN A 187 -6.33 -14.84 -7.34
N LEU A 188 -6.94 -14.30 -8.40
CA LEU A 188 -8.14 -13.46 -8.29
C LEU A 188 -9.31 -14.19 -7.65
N SER A 189 -9.61 -15.42 -8.11
CA SER A 189 -10.68 -16.23 -7.57
C SER A 189 -10.46 -16.55 -6.09
N TYR A 190 -9.23 -16.90 -5.70
CA TYR A 190 -8.87 -17.17 -4.31
C TYR A 190 -9.04 -15.91 -3.43
N LEU A 191 -8.48 -14.78 -3.87
CA LEU A 191 -8.55 -13.51 -3.14
C LEU A 191 -10.00 -13.04 -3.00
N GLN A 192 -10.81 -13.15 -4.04
CA GLN A 192 -12.23 -12.80 -4.00
C GLN A 192 -12.98 -13.63 -2.95
N ASP A 193 -12.77 -14.95 -2.91
CA ASP A 193 -13.38 -15.81 -1.90
C ASP A 193 -12.94 -15.42 -0.48
N ARG A 194 -11.63 -15.35 -0.23
CA ARG A 194 -11.09 -15.09 1.12
C ARG A 194 -11.44 -13.70 1.64
N LEU A 195 -11.29 -12.64 0.83
CA LEU A 195 -11.68 -11.28 1.21
C LEU A 195 -13.21 -11.12 1.38
N SER A 196 -14.00 -11.98 0.73
CA SER A 196 -15.46 -11.99 0.94
C SER A 196 -15.85 -12.63 2.28
N ARG A 197 -15.10 -13.63 2.76
CA ARG A 197 -15.38 -14.41 3.97
C ARG A 197 -14.78 -13.81 5.24
N PHE A 198 -13.54 -13.33 5.16
CA PHE A 198 -12.75 -12.86 6.29
C PHE A 198 -12.64 -11.34 6.25
N LYS A 199 -13.58 -10.63 6.88
CA LYS A 199 -13.71 -9.16 6.80
C LYS A 199 -12.78 -8.40 7.75
N ASN A 200 -12.36 -9.03 8.83
CA ASN A 200 -11.53 -8.43 9.86
C ASN A 200 -10.03 -8.70 9.62
N ALA A 201 -9.70 -9.75 8.86
CA ALA A 201 -8.33 -10.03 8.43
C ALA A 201 -7.85 -8.94 7.45
N LYS A 202 -6.71 -8.30 7.73
CA LYS A 202 -6.16 -7.21 6.91
C LYS A 202 -5.10 -7.73 5.96
N LEU A 203 -5.44 -7.93 4.68
CA LEU A 203 -4.49 -8.42 3.69
C LEU A 203 -3.63 -7.27 3.16
N VAL A 204 -2.30 -7.38 3.27
CA VAL A 204 -1.35 -6.52 2.56
C VAL A 204 -0.73 -7.32 1.41
N LEU A 205 -1.02 -6.87 0.18
CA LEU A 205 -0.43 -7.40 -1.04
C LEU A 205 0.94 -6.75 -1.28
N ALA A 206 2.00 -7.51 -1.01
CA ALA A 206 3.37 -7.03 -1.08
C ALA A 206 3.80 -6.60 -2.49
N HIS A 207 4.68 -5.61 -2.56
CA HIS A 207 5.30 -5.09 -3.78
C HIS A 207 4.27 -4.65 -4.82
N CYS A 208 3.27 -3.85 -4.44
CA CYS A 208 2.14 -3.47 -5.29
C CYS A 208 1.44 -4.70 -5.91
N ALA A 209 1.24 -5.75 -5.10
CA ALA A 209 0.77 -7.07 -5.54
C ALA A 209 1.67 -7.74 -6.60
N ARG A 210 2.99 -7.71 -6.34
CA ARG A 210 4.05 -8.08 -7.29
C ARG A 210 4.00 -7.29 -8.61
N GLY A 211 3.69 -6.01 -8.50
CA GLY A 211 3.60 -5.00 -9.54
C GLY A 211 4.94 -4.55 -10.12
N PHE A 212 5.95 -5.43 -10.18
CA PHE A 212 7.15 -5.16 -10.98
C PHE A 212 6.83 -5.08 -12.49
N ALA A 213 5.67 -5.65 -12.88
CA ALA A 213 5.04 -5.49 -14.19
C ALA A 213 3.65 -4.86 -14.00
N ALA A 214 3.52 -3.55 -14.24
CA ALA A 214 2.31 -2.79 -13.90
C ALA A 214 1.02 -3.33 -14.50
N LYS A 215 1.09 -3.90 -15.72
CA LYS A 215 -0.07 -4.48 -16.41
C LYS A 215 -0.83 -5.47 -15.52
N ASN A 216 -0.09 -6.33 -14.80
CA ASN A 216 -0.68 -7.36 -13.95
C ASN A 216 -1.44 -6.76 -12.75
N THR A 217 -0.88 -5.71 -12.14
CA THR A 217 -1.55 -4.96 -11.07
C THR A 217 -2.79 -4.26 -11.61
N MET A 218 -2.70 -3.56 -12.74
CA MET A 218 -3.80 -2.84 -13.36
C MET A 218 -5.00 -3.73 -13.70
N GLU A 219 -4.75 -4.90 -14.30
CA GLU A 219 -5.81 -5.82 -14.73
C GLU A 219 -6.51 -6.46 -13.53
N GLY A 220 -5.79 -6.79 -12.46
CA GLY A 220 -6.37 -7.44 -11.28
C GLY A 220 -7.03 -6.48 -10.27
N LEU A 221 -6.66 -5.19 -10.28
CA LEU A 221 -7.18 -4.19 -9.33
C LEU A 221 -8.72 -4.05 -9.35
N ASN A 222 -9.35 -4.23 -10.51
CA ASN A 222 -10.81 -4.12 -10.65
C ASN A 222 -11.58 -5.07 -9.73
N VAL A 223 -11.01 -6.23 -9.43
CA VAL A 223 -11.64 -7.25 -8.57
C VAL A 223 -11.37 -6.96 -7.11
N VAL A 224 -10.12 -6.67 -6.73
CA VAL A 224 -9.76 -6.57 -5.31
C VAL A 224 -10.12 -5.21 -4.70
N ARG A 225 -10.21 -4.13 -5.49
CA ARG A 225 -10.52 -2.79 -4.98
C ARG A 225 -11.87 -2.66 -4.28
N GLN A 226 -12.80 -3.59 -4.49
CA GLN A 226 -14.11 -3.57 -3.83
C GLN A 226 -14.08 -4.04 -2.36
N PHE A 227 -12.95 -4.61 -1.90
CA PHE A 227 -12.81 -5.11 -0.54
C PHE A 227 -12.11 -4.09 0.34
N GLU A 228 -12.70 -3.73 1.48
CA GLU A 228 -12.13 -2.72 2.40
C GLU A 228 -10.86 -3.18 3.11
N ASN A 229 -10.70 -4.49 3.27
CA ASN A 229 -9.65 -5.12 4.05
C ASN A 229 -8.43 -5.56 3.22
N VAL A 230 -8.28 -5.04 1.99
CA VAL A 230 -7.07 -5.23 1.17
C VAL A 230 -6.27 -3.93 1.06
N PHE A 231 -4.96 -4.07 1.22
CA PHE A 231 -3.97 -3.00 1.20
C PHE A 231 -2.78 -3.41 0.34
N PHE A 232 -1.91 -2.45 0.03
CA PHE A 232 -0.72 -2.62 -0.80
C PHE A 232 0.46 -1.91 -0.17
N ASP A 233 1.66 -2.44 -0.36
CA ASP A 233 2.90 -1.70 -0.09
C ASP A 233 3.63 -1.34 -1.39
N SER A 234 4.54 -0.37 -1.32
CA SER A 234 5.37 0.07 -2.45
C SER A 234 6.67 -0.74 -2.63
N SER A 235 6.90 -1.76 -1.80
CA SER A 235 8.24 -2.18 -1.46
C SER A 235 9.01 -2.78 -2.64
N ALA A 236 10.25 -2.31 -2.83
CA ALA A 236 11.13 -2.63 -3.97
C ALA A 236 10.56 -2.39 -5.39
N VAL A 237 9.36 -1.82 -5.53
CA VAL A 237 8.75 -1.56 -6.85
C VAL A 237 9.35 -0.29 -7.43
N CYS A 238 9.98 -0.42 -8.59
CA CYS A 238 10.61 0.69 -9.33
C CYS A 238 9.76 1.16 -10.53
N GLU A 239 8.49 0.72 -10.59
CA GLU A 239 7.54 0.97 -11.68
C GLU A 239 6.44 1.94 -11.19
N PRO A 240 6.49 3.24 -11.58
CA PRO A 240 5.52 4.24 -11.13
C PRO A 240 4.07 3.85 -11.48
N THR A 241 3.88 3.24 -12.65
CA THR A 241 2.56 2.88 -13.18
C THR A 241 1.80 1.93 -12.25
N SER A 242 2.49 1.06 -11.51
CA SER A 242 1.86 0.14 -10.56
C SER A 242 1.28 0.87 -9.35
N MET A 243 2.04 1.81 -8.79
CA MET A 243 1.63 2.63 -7.65
C MET A 243 0.53 3.61 -8.07
N GLU A 244 0.68 4.23 -9.25
CA GLU A 244 -0.34 5.11 -9.84
C GLU A 244 -1.67 4.36 -10.01
N ALA A 245 -1.63 3.14 -10.56
CA ALA A 245 -2.82 2.32 -10.76
C ALA A 245 -3.55 2.03 -9.45
N ILE A 246 -2.80 1.70 -8.39
CA ILE A 246 -3.36 1.48 -7.05
C ILE A 246 -4.01 2.77 -6.53
N ILE A 247 -3.28 3.90 -6.53
CA ILE A 247 -3.79 5.19 -6.05
C ILE A 247 -5.07 5.60 -6.81
N ARG A 248 -5.10 5.43 -8.13
CA ARG A 248 -6.30 5.74 -8.93
C ARG A 248 -7.47 4.81 -8.63
N ALA A 249 -7.21 3.53 -8.36
CA ALA A 249 -8.24 2.54 -8.11
C ALA A 249 -8.82 2.60 -6.68
N THR A 250 -8.00 2.96 -5.70
CA THR A 250 -8.34 2.87 -4.27
C THR A 250 -8.25 4.20 -3.51
N GLY A 251 -7.84 5.27 -4.17
CA GLY A 251 -7.40 6.51 -3.53
C GLY A 251 -6.15 6.31 -2.68
N ILE A 252 -5.87 7.28 -1.80
CA ILE A 252 -4.63 7.39 -1.04
C ILE A 252 -4.57 6.50 0.21
N THR A 253 -5.67 5.81 0.54
CA THR A 253 -5.85 5.17 1.85
C THR A 253 -5.52 3.67 1.88
N ARG A 254 -5.05 3.09 0.76
CA ARG A 254 -4.73 1.65 0.65
C ARG A 254 -3.32 1.33 0.16
N LEU A 255 -2.53 2.34 -0.25
CA LEU A 255 -1.10 2.18 -0.54
C LEU A 255 -0.28 2.66 0.66
N MET A 256 0.74 1.89 1.05
CA MET A 256 1.67 2.23 2.12
C MET A 256 3.11 2.17 1.64
N TYR A 257 3.97 2.97 2.25
CA TYR A 257 5.40 2.88 2.05
C TYR A 257 5.96 1.61 2.71
N GLY A 258 6.76 0.86 1.94
CA GLY A 258 7.62 -0.19 2.46
C GLY A 258 8.96 -0.14 1.74
N SER A 259 10.07 -0.39 2.44
CA SER A 259 11.39 -0.38 1.79
C SER A 259 11.71 -1.71 1.12
N ASP A 260 11.31 -2.82 1.72
CA ASP A 260 11.82 -4.18 1.47
C ASP A 260 13.28 -4.36 1.94
N TYR A 261 13.69 -3.75 3.05
CA TYR A 261 15.03 -4.01 3.61
C TYR A 261 15.23 -5.53 3.86
N PRO A 262 16.34 -6.16 3.42
CA PRO A 262 17.55 -5.57 2.81
C PRO A 262 17.56 -5.58 1.28
N VAL A 263 16.52 -6.05 0.60
CA VAL A 263 16.40 -5.99 -0.87
C VAL A 263 16.52 -4.55 -1.37
N SER A 264 16.01 -3.59 -0.60
CA SER A 264 16.19 -2.15 -0.85
C SER A 264 17.64 -1.70 -0.97
N GLN A 265 18.60 -2.46 -0.41
CA GLN A 265 20.04 -2.18 -0.43
C GLN A 265 20.76 -2.79 -1.63
N VAL A 266 20.05 -3.52 -2.49
CA VAL A 266 20.61 -4.03 -3.75
C VAL A 266 20.83 -2.87 -4.72
N ARG A 267 21.97 -2.86 -5.42
CA ARG A 267 22.22 -1.93 -6.52
C ARG A 267 21.56 -2.42 -7.80
N GLY A 268 20.51 -1.73 -8.22
CA GLY A 268 19.72 -2.14 -9.37
C GLY A 268 18.29 -1.67 -9.30
N LYS A 269 17.48 -2.19 -10.22
CA LYS A 269 16.02 -2.00 -10.23
C LYS A 269 15.33 -3.13 -10.96
N ALA A 270 14.08 -3.39 -10.58
CA ALA A 270 13.18 -4.17 -11.42
C ALA A 270 12.68 -3.29 -12.59
N ILE A 271 12.61 -3.86 -13.79
CA ILE A 271 12.03 -3.22 -14.96
C ILE A 271 10.91 -4.07 -15.54
N SER A 272 9.80 -3.43 -15.91
CA SER A 272 8.71 -4.06 -16.63
C SER A 272 9.14 -4.41 -18.06
N LEU A 273 8.77 -5.60 -18.54
CA LEU A 273 9.01 -6.11 -19.88
C LEU A 273 7.75 -6.76 -20.43
N ALA A 274 6.97 -6.02 -21.22
CA ALA A 274 5.70 -6.46 -21.80
C ALA A 274 4.73 -7.08 -20.76
N ASN A 275 4.71 -8.41 -20.61
CA ASN A 275 3.86 -9.16 -19.69
C ASN A 275 4.61 -9.73 -18.46
N GLY A 276 5.87 -9.33 -18.25
CA GLY A 276 6.69 -9.75 -17.14
C GLY A 276 7.64 -8.65 -16.69
N PHE A 277 8.71 -9.01 -16.00
CA PHE A 277 9.73 -8.08 -15.53
C PHE A 277 11.08 -8.78 -15.44
N LYS A 278 12.15 -8.00 -15.35
CA LYS A 278 13.49 -8.49 -15.03
C LYS A 278 14.16 -7.58 -14.00
N TRP A 279 14.96 -8.19 -13.13
CA TRP A 279 15.88 -7.48 -12.28
C TRP A 279 17.13 -7.12 -13.07
N LEU A 280 17.44 -5.83 -13.13
CA LEU A 280 18.71 -5.33 -13.62
C LEU A 280 19.56 -4.88 -12.43
N ASN A 281 20.74 -5.44 -12.33
CA ASN A 281 21.76 -5.11 -11.35
C ASN A 281 23.15 -5.18 -12.01
N GLN A 282 24.19 -4.79 -11.26
CA GLN A 282 25.58 -4.77 -11.73
C GLN A 282 26.08 -6.12 -12.29
N SER A 283 25.58 -7.24 -11.77
CA SER A 283 25.97 -8.58 -12.24
C SER A 283 25.28 -9.00 -13.54
N SER A 284 24.14 -8.39 -13.86
CA SER A 284 23.31 -8.71 -15.03
C SER A 284 23.49 -7.76 -16.22
N SER A 285 24.13 -6.61 -16.03
CA SER A 285 24.43 -5.65 -17.10
C SER A 285 25.64 -6.13 -17.91
N THR A 286 25.39 -6.70 -19.10
CA THR A 286 26.44 -7.28 -19.95
C THR A 286 26.91 -6.36 -21.10
N GLY A 287 26.51 -5.08 -21.15
CA GLY A 287 26.80 -4.19 -22.29
C GLY A 287 27.00 -2.71 -21.94
N GLN A 288 27.72 -2.00 -22.81
CA GLN A 288 27.92 -0.53 -22.79
C GLN A 288 26.96 0.17 -23.76
N ASP A 289 25.64 -0.06 -23.63
CA ASP A 289 24.68 0.58 -24.55
C ASP A 289 24.49 2.07 -24.25
N SER A 290 24.79 2.51 -23.03
CA SER A 290 24.77 3.92 -22.59
C SER A 290 25.83 4.16 -21.52
N SER A 291 26.50 5.32 -21.57
CA SER A 291 27.36 5.83 -20.50
C SER A 291 26.60 6.73 -19.49
N PHE A 292 25.29 6.90 -19.68
CA PHE A 292 24.44 7.73 -18.82
C PHE A 292 23.70 6.88 -17.80
N GLY A 293 23.80 7.27 -16.52
CA GLY A 293 23.13 6.64 -15.39
C GLY A 293 23.99 5.57 -14.70
N GLU A 294 23.91 5.53 -13.37
CA GLU A 294 24.53 4.50 -12.53
C GLU A 294 23.44 3.75 -11.76
N PHE A 295 23.69 2.49 -11.39
CA PHE A 295 22.77 1.76 -10.52
C PHE A 295 22.82 2.34 -9.10
N THR A 296 21.74 3.02 -8.72
CA THR A 296 21.46 3.37 -7.32
C THR A 296 20.85 2.17 -6.58
N LEU A 297 20.55 2.37 -5.29
CA LEU A 297 19.88 1.36 -4.48
C LEU A 297 18.42 1.17 -4.92
N VAL A 298 17.92 -0.06 -4.92
CA VAL A 298 16.52 -0.38 -5.23
C VAL A 298 15.54 0.44 -4.40
N GLY A 299 15.86 0.72 -3.12
CA GLY A 299 15.05 1.57 -2.25
C GLY A 299 14.94 3.02 -2.76
N ILE A 300 16.02 3.59 -3.31
CA ILE A 300 16.05 4.94 -3.90
C ILE A 300 15.27 4.94 -5.21
N GLU A 301 15.48 3.94 -6.07
CA GLU A 301 14.72 3.78 -7.32
C GLU A 301 13.21 3.63 -7.06
N SER A 302 12.84 2.93 -5.99
CA SER A 302 11.45 2.78 -5.57
C SER A 302 10.84 4.09 -5.06
N LEU A 303 11.59 4.89 -4.28
CA LEU A 303 11.14 6.22 -3.87
C LEU A 303 10.96 7.19 -5.06
N LEU A 304 11.89 7.18 -6.01
CA LEU A 304 11.76 7.96 -7.25
C LEU A 304 10.51 7.53 -8.02
N ALA A 305 10.25 6.22 -8.12
CA ALA A 305 9.05 5.71 -8.77
C ALA A 305 7.77 6.15 -8.06
N LEU A 306 7.76 6.12 -6.72
CA LEU A 306 6.64 6.60 -5.91
C LEU A 306 6.43 8.11 -6.09
N GLN A 307 7.49 8.93 -6.10
CA GLN A 307 7.41 10.36 -6.36
C GLN A 307 6.76 10.66 -7.71
N VAL A 308 7.14 9.94 -8.77
CA VAL A 308 6.51 10.09 -10.10
C VAL A 308 5.04 9.70 -10.04
N ALA A 309 4.70 8.58 -9.39
CA ALA A 309 3.31 8.12 -9.28
C ALA A 309 2.41 9.13 -8.54
N THR A 310 2.90 9.72 -7.45
CA THR A 310 2.13 10.71 -6.67
C THR A 310 1.96 12.02 -7.43
N GLN A 311 2.97 12.47 -8.18
CA GLN A 311 2.87 13.63 -9.07
C GLN A 311 1.86 13.41 -10.20
N LEU A 312 1.88 12.24 -10.85
CA LEU A 312 0.89 11.87 -11.88
C LEU A 312 -0.55 11.81 -11.34
N CYS A 313 -0.69 11.50 -10.05
CA CYS A 313 -1.97 11.54 -9.35
C CYS A 313 -2.34 12.93 -8.80
N SER A 314 -1.49 13.95 -8.99
CA SER A 314 -1.69 15.31 -8.46
C SER A 314 -1.90 15.35 -6.94
N LEU A 315 -1.18 14.49 -6.23
CA LEU A 315 -1.21 14.46 -4.76
C LEU A 315 -0.47 15.66 -4.17
N LYS A 316 -0.94 16.13 -3.02
CA LYS A 316 -0.29 17.16 -2.19
C LYS A 316 0.35 16.52 -0.95
N ASP A 317 1.14 17.29 -0.21
CA ASP A 317 1.88 16.83 0.98
C ASP A 317 0.99 16.10 1.99
N SER A 318 -0.23 16.61 2.26
CA SER A 318 -1.17 15.97 3.19
C SER A 318 -1.64 14.58 2.76
N ASP A 319 -1.56 14.30 1.45
CA ASP A 319 -1.91 13.01 0.87
C ASP A 319 -0.72 12.04 0.95
N LEU A 320 0.51 12.55 0.82
CA LEU A 320 1.74 11.78 1.02
C LEU A 320 1.82 11.24 2.45
N GLU A 321 1.38 12.01 3.44
CA GLU A 321 1.25 11.57 4.83
C GLU A 321 0.39 10.30 4.97
N TYR A 322 -0.61 10.08 4.11
CA TYR A 322 -1.36 8.82 4.14
C TYR A 322 -0.51 7.63 3.71
N ILE A 323 0.22 7.76 2.61
CA ILE A 323 1.06 6.71 2.04
C ILE A 323 2.23 6.37 2.97
N PHE A 324 2.92 7.38 3.48
CA PHE A 324 4.12 7.17 4.29
C PHE A 324 3.85 6.90 5.77
N TYR A 325 2.69 7.32 6.31
CA TYR A 325 2.47 7.28 7.75
C TYR A 325 1.06 6.81 8.15
N LYS A 326 0.00 7.55 7.81
CA LYS A 326 -1.33 7.36 8.44
C LYS A 326 -1.92 5.99 8.16
N ASN A 327 -1.80 5.49 6.92
CA ASN A 327 -2.34 4.17 6.57
C ASN A 327 -1.70 3.08 7.44
N ALA A 328 -0.37 3.10 7.56
CA ALA A 328 0.37 2.16 8.38
C ALA A 328 0.06 2.31 9.88
N PHE A 329 -0.05 3.55 10.35
CA PHE A 329 -0.39 3.87 11.74
C PHE A 329 -1.75 3.28 12.14
N HIS A 330 -2.77 3.44 11.27
CA HIS A 330 -4.09 2.84 11.46
C HIS A 330 -4.07 1.32 11.32
N LEU A 331 -3.33 0.79 10.33
CA LEU A 331 -3.20 -0.66 10.10
C LEU A 331 -2.65 -1.38 11.34
N LEU A 332 -1.60 -0.82 11.94
CA LEU A 332 -0.88 -1.34 13.11
C LEU A 332 -1.60 -1.10 14.44
N GLY A 333 -2.64 -0.26 14.46
CA GLY A 333 -3.41 0.04 15.67
C GLY A 333 -2.62 0.83 16.71
N LEU A 334 -1.73 1.75 16.29
CA LEU A 334 -0.86 2.53 17.18
C LEU A 334 -1.56 3.65 17.97
N GLY A 335 -2.90 3.68 17.97
CA GLY A 335 -3.72 4.51 18.86
C GLY A 335 -4.42 5.70 18.19
N ALA A 336 -5.15 6.47 18.99
CA ALA A 336 -5.93 7.64 18.57
C ALA A 336 -5.12 8.97 18.54
N SER A 337 -3.79 8.89 18.65
CA SER A 337 -2.90 10.03 18.92
C SER A 337 -2.35 10.74 17.68
N TYR A 338 -2.90 10.51 16.49
CA TYR A 338 -2.62 11.41 15.38
C TYR A 338 -3.42 12.70 15.59
N GLU A 339 -2.76 13.86 15.49
CA GLU A 339 -3.30 15.23 15.62
C GLU A 339 -4.35 15.60 14.55
N SER A 340 -5.12 14.64 14.04
CA SER A 340 -6.43 14.92 13.50
C SER A 340 -7.26 15.41 14.70
N LYS A 341 -7.47 16.72 14.84
CA LYS A 341 -8.61 17.23 15.63
C LYS A 341 -9.79 16.32 15.32
N ASN A 342 -10.42 15.77 16.37
CA ASN A 342 -11.55 14.85 16.19
C ASN A 342 -12.53 15.50 15.19
N ASN A 343 -13.06 14.73 14.24
CA ASN A 343 -14.00 15.22 13.23
C ASN A 343 -15.07 16.15 13.82
N LEU A 344 -15.55 15.83 15.03
CA LEU A 344 -16.50 16.64 15.79
C LEU A 344 -15.90 17.97 16.30
N GLU A 345 -14.66 18.01 16.74
CA GLU A 345 -13.97 19.24 17.12
C GLU A 345 -13.77 20.18 15.92
N GLN A 346 -13.46 19.61 14.75
CA GLN A 346 -13.41 20.37 13.49
C GLN A 346 -14.78 20.98 13.19
N TYR A 347 -15.85 20.24 13.45
CA TYR A 347 -17.22 20.70 13.24
C TYR A 347 -17.63 21.80 14.24
N GLU A 348 -17.29 21.66 15.51
CA GLU A 348 -17.48 22.71 16.51
C GLU A 348 -16.75 24.00 16.12
N LEU A 349 -15.50 23.89 15.66
CA LEU A 349 -14.75 25.01 15.12
C LEU A 349 -15.46 25.63 13.91
N ALA A 350 -15.92 24.81 12.96
CA ALA A 350 -16.61 25.31 11.77
C ALA A 350 -17.91 26.04 12.09
N LYS A 351 -18.66 25.63 13.12
CA LYS A 351 -19.87 26.36 13.55
C LYS A 351 -19.58 27.79 14.02
N THR A 352 -18.34 28.11 14.39
CA THR A 352 -17.92 29.48 14.73
C THR A 352 -17.69 30.37 13.50
N MET A 353 -17.53 29.78 12.31
CA MET A 353 -17.16 30.48 11.07
C MET A 353 -18.16 30.29 9.92
N ILE A 354 -18.90 29.19 9.90
CA ILE A 354 -19.84 28.79 8.86
C ILE A 354 -21.21 28.65 9.52
N PRO A 355 -22.25 29.36 9.05
CA PRO A 355 -23.61 29.23 9.58
C PRO A 355 -24.10 27.77 9.56
N GLY A 356 -24.23 27.18 10.75
CA GLY A 356 -24.60 25.77 10.89
C GLY A 356 -23.52 24.77 10.45
N GLY A 357 -22.25 25.18 10.44
CA GLY A 357 -21.05 24.36 10.26
C GLY A 357 -20.83 23.75 8.87
N THR A 358 -21.83 23.80 7.99
CA THR A 358 -21.79 23.25 6.62
C THR A 358 -22.55 24.17 5.64
N GLN A 359 -22.20 24.09 4.36
CA GLN A 359 -22.86 24.89 3.30
C GLN A 359 -24.29 24.43 3.00
N LEU A 360 -24.57 23.13 3.11
CA LEU A 360 -25.87 22.55 2.75
C LEU A 360 -26.61 22.09 4.00
N LEU A 361 -27.85 22.56 4.18
CA LEU A 361 -28.71 22.14 5.28
C LEU A 361 -28.79 20.61 5.38
N SER A 362 -28.98 19.92 4.26
CA SER A 362 -29.10 18.45 4.18
C SER A 362 -27.82 17.67 4.55
N LYS A 363 -26.68 18.35 4.75
CA LYS A 363 -25.41 17.75 5.17
C LYS A 363 -25.07 18.02 6.63
N LYS A 364 -25.95 18.67 7.39
CA LYS A 364 -25.72 18.94 8.80
C LYS A 364 -25.72 17.64 9.63
N PRO A 365 -24.65 17.36 10.40
CA PRO A 365 -24.62 16.25 11.36
C PRO A 365 -25.85 16.17 12.27
N GLU A 366 -26.43 17.31 12.67
CA GLU A 366 -27.59 17.36 13.56
C GLU A 366 -28.89 16.80 12.95
N LEU A 367 -28.97 16.70 11.61
CA LEU A 367 -30.12 16.09 10.93
C LEU A 367 -30.01 14.57 10.82
N MET A 368 -28.83 14.01 11.08
CA MET A 368 -28.56 12.59 10.96
C MET A 368 -28.41 11.96 12.35
N ALA A 369 -27.20 12.00 12.91
CA ALA A 369 -26.89 11.50 14.25
C ALA A 369 -26.07 12.56 15.01
N PRO A 370 -26.72 13.48 15.75
CA PRO A 370 -26.03 14.53 16.49
C PRO A 370 -24.91 13.95 17.37
N SER A 371 -23.73 14.58 17.37
CA SER A 371 -22.55 14.15 18.14
C SER A 371 -21.90 12.82 17.73
N TYR A 372 -22.44 12.10 16.74
CA TYR A 372 -21.85 10.86 16.24
C TYR A 372 -21.57 10.90 14.73
N TRP A 373 -22.33 11.69 13.98
CA TRP A 373 -22.21 11.76 12.52
C TRP A 373 -20.94 12.53 12.11
N PRO A 374 -20.07 11.96 11.26
CA PRO A 374 -18.89 12.66 10.77
C PRO A 374 -19.31 13.84 9.88
N ALA A 375 -18.77 15.02 10.16
CA ALA A 375 -19.01 16.24 9.40
C ALA A 375 -18.12 16.37 8.15
N TYR A 376 -16.89 15.86 8.23
CA TYR A 376 -15.88 16.02 7.18
C TYR A 376 -15.30 14.69 6.72
N TYR A 377 -14.86 14.64 5.46
CA TYR A 377 -14.23 13.48 4.88
C TYR A 377 -12.97 13.85 4.11
N THR A 378 -12.02 12.91 4.03
CA THR A 378 -10.81 13.04 3.23
C THR A 378 -10.94 12.33 1.88
N GLN A 379 -11.65 11.19 1.83
CA GLN A 379 -11.83 10.42 0.60
C GLN A 379 -13.26 9.87 0.50
N ALA A 380 -13.81 9.82 -0.72
CA ALA A 380 -15.03 9.07 -1.02
C ALA A 380 -14.87 8.33 -2.36
N THR A 381 -15.19 7.04 -2.42
CA THR A 381 -15.04 6.20 -3.63
C THR A 381 -16.09 5.09 -3.63
N GLY A 382 -16.82 4.91 -4.74
CA GLY A 382 -17.96 4.00 -4.78
C GLY A 382 -19.03 4.44 -3.79
N CYS A 383 -19.33 3.63 -2.78
CA CYS A 383 -20.16 4.02 -1.63
C CYS A 383 -19.35 4.17 -0.33
N GLU A 384 -18.03 4.05 -0.38
CA GLU A 384 -17.17 4.18 0.80
C GLU A 384 -16.77 5.64 1.05
N ILE A 385 -16.70 6.02 2.32
CA ILE A 385 -16.18 7.31 2.79
C ILE A 385 -15.11 7.05 3.84
N VAL A 386 -14.01 7.79 3.75
CA VAL A 386 -12.98 7.88 4.78
C VAL A 386 -13.04 9.27 5.40
N ASP A 387 -13.31 9.34 6.70
CA ASP A 387 -13.37 10.61 7.40
C ASP A 387 -11.98 11.21 7.67
N ASN A 388 -11.92 12.44 8.19
CA ASN A 388 -10.64 13.09 8.52
C ASN A 388 -9.86 12.44 9.67
N SER A 389 -10.49 11.52 10.41
CA SER A 389 -9.89 10.76 11.50
C SER A 389 -9.48 9.35 11.07
N GLY A 390 -9.61 9.02 9.77
CA GLY A 390 -9.24 7.74 9.19
C GLY A 390 -10.31 6.64 9.34
N ASN A 391 -11.49 6.96 9.88
CA ASN A 391 -12.59 6.01 9.99
C ASN A 391 -13.22 5.75 8.62
N ARG A 392 -13.51 4.48 8.33
CA ARG A 392 -14.14 4.03 7.09
C ARG A 392 -15.64 3.79 7.31
N PHE A 393 -16.46 4.25 6.38
CA PHE A 393 -17.91 4.12 6.42
C PHE A 393 -18.45 3.69 5.06
N LEU A 394 -19.50 2.86 5.07
CA LEU A 394 -20.39 2.70 3.92
C LEU A 394 -21.47 3.77 3.99
N ASP A 395 -21.55 4.63 2.98
CA ASP A 395 -22.56 5.67 2.90
C ASP A 395 -23.89 5.10 2.42
N MET A 396 -24.82 5.01 3.37
CA MET A 396 -26.21 4.60 3.16
C MET A 396 -27.19 5.79 3.29
N ALA A 397 -26.68 7.03 3.25
CA ALA A 397 -27.48 8.25 3.37
C ALA A 397 -27.95 8.73 1.99
N SER A 398 -27.72 10.01 1.65
CA SER A 398 -28.34 10.64 0.48
C SER A 398 -27.46 10.64 -0.78
N ASN A 399 -26.30 9.97 -0.81
CA ASN A 399 -25.37 9.98 -1.94
C ASN A 399 -25.08 11.40 -2.46
N ALA A 400 -24.57 12.24 -1.55
CA ALA A 400 -24.36 13.67 -1.76
C ALA A 400 -25.61 14.41 -2.30
N VAL A 401 -26.75 14.29 -1.60
CA VAL A 401 -28.01 14.95 -1.98
C VAL A 401 -28.48 14.52 -3.39
N LEU A 402 -28.37 13.21 -3.65
CA LEU A 402 -28.73 12.53 -4.90
C LEU A 402 -27.93 12.97 -6.13
N SER A 403 -26.84 13.72 -5.95
CA SER A 403 -25.99 14.17 -7.06
C SER A 403 -25.01 13.09 -7.54
N CYS A 404 -24.68 12.12 -6.70
CA CYS A 404 -23.74 11.04 -7.00
C CYS A 404 -24.45 9.69 -7.17
N LEU A 405 -25.37 9.60 -8.14
CA LEU A 405 -26.18 8.38 -8.38
C LEU A 405 -25.34 7.13 -8.73
N LEU A 406 -24.19 7.33 -9.39
CA LEU A 406 -23.26 6.25 -9.75
C LEU A 406 -22.26 5.93 -8.62
N GLY A 407 -22.40 6.59 -7.46
CA GLY A 407 -21.42 6.59 -6.39
C GLY A 407 -20.36 7.68 -6.55
N TYR A 408 -19.45 7.71 -5.59
CA TYR A 408 -18.36 8.67 -5.47
C TYR A 408 -17.18 8.30 -6.35
N ALA A 409 -16.56 9.30 -6.98
CA ALA A 409 -15.38 9.12 -7.82
C ALA A 409 -15.54 8.02 -8.89
N ASP A 410 -16.73 7.94 -9.50
CA ASP A 410 -17.01 6.98 -10.56
C ASP A 410 -15.94 7.05 -11.67
N PRO A 411 -15.34 5.91 -12.09
CA PRO A 411 -14.22 5.92 -13.03
C PRO A 411 -14.54 6.57 -14.38
N ASP A 412 -15.76 6.37 -14.90
CA ASP A 412 -16.15 6.91 -16.21
C ASP A 412 -16.42 8.41 -16.13
N VAL A 413 -17.10 8.86 -15.07
CA VAL A 413 -17.32 10.28 -14.80
C VAL A 413 -15.99 11.01 -14.58
N ASN A 414 -15.12 10.48 -13.72
CA ASN A 414 -13.81 11.08 -13.44
C ASN A 414 -12.97 11.16 -14.70
N LYS A 415 -12.92 10.09 -15.52
CA LYS A 415 -12.20 10.10 -16.79
C LYS A 415 -12.69 11.21 -17.73
N ALA A 416 -14.00 11.38 -17.85
CA ALA A 416 -14.59 12.45 -18.67
C ALA A 416 -14.24 13.85 -18.14
N VAL A 417 -14.35 14.06 -16.82
CA VAL A 417 -14.03 15.33 -16.15
C VAL A 417 -12.54 15.66 -16.27
N LEU A 418 -11.65 14.74 -15.93
CA LEU A 418 -10.20 14.94 -16.01
C LEU A 418 -9.75 15.27 -17.44
N ARG A 419 -10.26 14.53 -18.42
CA ARG A 419 -10.02 14.86 -19.84
C ARG A 419 -10.51 16.28 -20.16
N ARG A 420 -11.69 16.68 -19.67
CA ARG A 420 -12.24 18.03 -19.94
C ARG A 420 -11.39 19.12 -19.28
N VAL A 421 -10.90 18.90 -18.07
CA VAL A 421 -9.98 19.82 -17.37
C VAL A 421 -8.69 20.01 -18.18
N GLN A 422 -8.08 18.94 -18.66
CA GLN A 422 -6.86 18.98 -19.48
C GLN A 422 -7.06 19.73 -20.81
N LEU A 423 -8.26 19.66 -21.38
CA LEU A 423 -8.60 20.39 -22.61
C LEU A 423 -9.09 21.82 -22.35
N GLY A 424 -9.15 22.25 -21.08
CA GLY A 424 -9.72 23.51 -20.61
C GLY A 424 -11.14 23.32 -20.07
N SER A 425 -11.35 23.61 -18.78
CA SER A 425 -12.65 23.44 -18.11
C SER A 425 -13.71 24.45 -18.59
N MET A 426 -13.30 25.66 -18.92
CA MET A 426 -14.16 26.73 -19.44
C MET A 426 -13.35 27.72 -20.29
N SER A 427 -14.00 28.40 -21.22
CA SER A 427 -13.41 29.48 -22.02
C SER A 427 -14.45 30.57 -22.31
N SER A 428 -14.07 31.63 -23.04
CA SER A 428 -15.03 32.62 -23.56
C SER A 428 -16.02 32.04 -24.59
N LEU A 429 -15.69 30.89 -25.19
CA LEU A 429 -16.55 30.15 -26.10
C LEU A 429 -17.20 28.95 -25.39
N SER A 430 -18.45 28.64 -25.75
CA SER A 430 -19.14 27.44 -25.28
C SER A 430 -18.55 26.16 -25.89
N ASN A 431 -18.56 25.09 -25.09
CA ASN A 431 -18.30 23.74 -25.59
C ASN A 431 -19.61 23.13 -26.10
N TYR A 432 -19.57 22.52 -27.29
CA TYR A 432 -20.70 21.85 -27.91
C TYR A 432 -21.28 20.66 -27.09
N ASP A 433 -20.55 20.18 -26.07
CA ASP A 433 -21.08 19.21 -25.10
C ASP A 433 -22.38 19.70 -24.42
N GLU A 434 -22.58 21.02 -24.28
CA GLU A 434 -23.84 21.58 -23.75
C GLU A 434 -25.04 21.34 -24.68
N VAL A 435 -24.81 21.29 -25.99
CA VAL A 435 -25.86 21.01 -26.98
C VAL A 435 -26.21 19.52 -26.94
N ARG A 436 -25.21 18.65 -26.89
CA ARG A 436 -25.40 17.18 -26.78
C ARG A 436 -26.15 16.78 -25.51
N LEU A 437 -25.85 17.45 -24.39
CA LEU A 437 -26.59 17.24 -23.16
C LEU A 437 -28.06 17.69 -23.31
N ALA A 438 -28.30 18.81 -24.01
CA ALA A 438 -29.66 19.30 -24.22
C ALA A 438 -30.47 18.32 -25.08
N GLU A 439 -29.89 17.79 -26.16
CA GLU A 439 -30.50 16.74 -26.99
C GLU A 439 -30.91 15.54 -26.12
N ARG A 440 -29.98 15.04 -25.29
CA ARG A 440 -30.25 13.89 -24.42
C ARG A 440 -31.35 14.17 -23.38
N LEU A 441 -31.38 15.35 -22.79
CA LEU A 441 -32.42 15.73 -21.84
C LEU A 441 -33.79 15.85 -22.50
N LEU A 442 -33.87 16.38 -23.72
CA LEU A 442 -35.13 16.47 -24.47
C LEU A 442 -35.62 15.11 -24.96
N GLU A 443 -34.72 14.17 -25.25
CA GLU A 443 -35.07 12.77 -25.51
C GLU A 443 -35.72 12.12 -24.27
N ILE A 444 -35.13 12.34 -23.08
CA ILE A 444 -35.63 11.78 -21.81
C ILE A 444 -36.93 12.49 -21.36
N HIS A 445 -37.05 13.78 -21.66
CA HIS A 445 -38.18 14.62 -21.30
C HIS A 445 -38.82 15.30 -22.52
N PRO A 446 -39.57 14.56 -23.37
CA PRO A 446 -40.12 15.10 -24.62
C PRO A 446 -41.06 16.30 -24.44
N TRP A 447 -41.61 16.49 -23.24
CA TRP A 447 -42.49 17.60 -22.90
C TRP A 447 -41.78 18.95 -22.74
N ALA A 448 -40.46 18.97 -22.48
CA ALA A 448 -39.76 20.19 -22.09
C ALA A 448 -39.49 21.16 -23.26
N GLN A 449 -39.44 20.66 -24.51
CA GLN A 449 -39.15 21.37 -25.78
C GLN A 449 -37.80 22.14 -25.86
N MET A 450 -37.32 22.72 -24.77
CA MET A 450 -36.07 23.46 -24.64
C MET A 450 -35.38 23.15 -23.31
N VAL A 451 -34.07 23.43 -23.23
CA VAL A 451 -33.26 23.23 -22.01
C VAL A 451 -32.60 24.55 -21.61
N ARG A 452 -32.58 24.81 -20.30
CA ARG A 452 -31.78 25.89 -19.70
C ARG A 452 -31.06 25.34 -18.48
N TYR A 453 -29.73 25.45 -18.48
CA TYR A 453 -28.91 25.01 -17.36
C TYR A 453 -28.91 26.04 -16.22
N ALA A 454 -29.10 25.57 -15.00
CA ALA A 454 -28.97 26.41 -13.82
C ALA A 454 -27.48 26.63 -13.52
N ARG A 455 -27.08 27.89 -13.29
CA ARG A 455 -25.74 28.20 -12.78
C ARG A 455 -25.80 28.07 -11.25
N THR A 456 -25.59 26.87 -10.72
CA THR A 456 -25.80 26.59 -9.29
C THR A 456 -24.61 26.84 -8.38
N GLY A 457 -23.67 27.72 -8.77
CA GLY A 457 -22.63 28.25 -7.88
C GLY A 457 -21.84 27.17 -7.14
N GLY A 458 -20.96 26.50 -7.86
CA GLY A 458 -20.03 25.48 -7.38
C GLY A 458 -19.32 24.85 -8.56
#